data_AF-A0A1V5NYX1-F1
#
_entry.id   AF-A0A1V5NYX1-F1
#
_cell.length_a   1.000
_cell.length_b   1.000
_cell.length_c   1.000
_cell.angle_alpha   90.00
_cell.angle_beta   90.00
_cell.angle_gamma   90.00
#
_symmetry.space_group_name_H-M   'P 1'
#
loop_
_entity.id
_entity.type
_entity.pdbx_description
1 polymer ?
#
loop_
_entity_poly.entity_id
_entity_poly.type
_entity_poly.pdbx_seq_one_letter_code
_entity_poly.pdbx_strand_id
1 'polypeptide(L)'
;MNFHTGSSIFANNRIKYGNPIYFDDVAVDFPDLKIIMAHGGRGPWYDEAFTMVRLHKNVYIDITGLPPKNLLDIFPDIERFAHKFIFGTDWPFPAFNIINMTATAMEAKKNIAAIRNLNISQEAIAKILGGNARQLLELP
;
A
#
# COMPACT_ATOMS: atom_id res chain seq x y z
N MET A 1 -0.35 -9.20 9.45
CA MET A 1 -1.71 -9.38 8.88
C MET A 1 -1.98 -8.26 7.89
N ASN A 2 -2.65 -8.56 6.77
CA ASN A 2 -2.99 -7.58 5.74
C ASN A 2 -4.50 -7.30 5.78
N PHE A 3 -4.87 -6.02 5.79
CA PHE A 3 -6.24 -5.55 5.86
C PHE A 3 -6.52 -4.59 4.70
N HIS A 4 -7.67 -4.78 4.04
CA HIS A 4 -8.12 -3.86 3.00
C HIS A 4 -8.50 -2.51 3.59
N THR A 5 -7.89 -1.43 3.09
CA THR A 5 -8.24 -0.05 3.44
C THR A 5 -8.57 0.75 2.19
N GLY A 6 -9.21 1.90 2.36
CA GLY A 6 -9.67 2.73 1.25
C GLY A 6 -11.02 2.30 0.68
N SER A 7 -11.36 2.95 -0.43
CA SER A 7 -12.60 2.73 -1.16
C SER A 7 -12.54 1.49 -2.06
N SER A 8 -13.68 0.82 -2.20
CA SER A 8 -13.89 -0.28 -3.15
C SER A 8 -15.21 -0.07 -3.89
N ILE A 9 -15.24 -0.43 -5.17
CA ILE A 9 -16.41 -0.24 -6.06
C ILE A 9 -17.42 -1.39 -6.01
N PHE A 10 -17.24 -2.35 -5.10
CA PHE A 10 -18.10 -3.52 -4.99
C PHE A 10 -19.46 -3.17 -4.38
N ALA A 11 -20.51 -3.84 -4.86
CA ALA A 11 -21.85 -3.72 -4.30
C ALA A 11 -21.85 -4.11 -2.81
N ASN A 12 -22.69 -3.43 -2.02
CA ASN A 12 -22.84 -3.63 -0.57
C ASN A 12 -21.60 -3.31 0.28
N ASN A 13 -20.57 -2.68 -0.28
CA ASN A 13 -19.45 -2.17 0.50
C ASN A 13 -19.89 -1.03 1.41
N ARG A 14 -19.50 -1.10 2.69
CA ARG A 14 -19.71 -0.01 3.65
C ARG A 14 -18.40 0.75 3.80
N ILE A 15 -18.27 1.84 3.06
CA ILE A 15 -17.01 2.57 2.89
C ILE A 15 -16.35 2.94 4.22
N LYS A 16 -17.12 3.23 5.28
CA LYS A 16 -16.58 3.57 6.60
C LYS A 16 -15.57 2.54 7.13
N TYR A 17 -15.74 1.25 6.84
CA TYR A 17 -14.82 0.21 7.32
C TYR A 17 -13.49 0.16 6.55
N GLY A 18 -13.34 0.96 5.50
CA GLY A 18 -12.07 1.16 4.81
C GLY A 18 -11.19 2.25 5.44
N ASN A 19 -11.67 3.00 6.44
CA ASN A 19 -10.87 4.07 7.05
C ASN A 19 -9.72 3.46 7.91
N PRO A 20 -8.45 3.77 7.61
CA PRO A 20 -7.27 3.35 8.37
C PRO A 20 -7.32 3.65 9.87
N ILE A 21 -8.03 4.72 10.29
CA ILE A 21 -8.05 5.15 11.69
C ILE A 21 -8.59 4.09 12.65
N TYR A 22 -9.43 3.17 12.15
CA TYR A 22 -9.97 2.08 12.98
C TYR A 22 -8.91 1.06 13.42
N PHE A 23 -7.69 1.12 12.87
CA PHE A 23 -6.57 0.30 13.33
C PHE A 23 -5.76 0.97 14.46
N ASP A 24 -6.09 2.19 14.89
CA ASP A 24 -5.35 2.91 15.93
C ASP A 24 -5.35 2.15 17.26
N ASP A 25 -6.53 1.80 17.76
CA ASP A 25 -6.68 0.99 18.99
C ASP A 25 -5.92 -0.34 18.88
N VAL A 26 -6.01 -1.02 17.72
CA VAL A 26 -5.32 -2.30 17.50
C VAL A 26 -3.80 -2.13 17.47
N ALA A 27 -3.30 -1.05 16.88
CA ALA A 27 -1.86 -0.79 16.82
C ALA A 27 -1.28 -0.50 18.20
N VAL A 28 -2.04 0.20 19.06
CA VAL A 28 -1.68 0.50 20.45
C VAL A 28 -1.75 -0.76 21.33
N ASP A 29 -2.85 -1.50 21.28
CA ASP A 29 -3.10 -2.65 22.15
C ASP A 29 -2.21 -3.85 21.80
N PHE A 30 -1.81 -3.98 20.52
CA PHE A 30 -1.01 -5.09 20.01
C PHE A 30 0.26 -4.59 19.30
N PRO A 31 1.24 -4.03 20.03
CA PRO A 31 2.41 -3.36 19.43
C PRO A 31 3.35 -4.29 18.65
N ASP A 32 3.21 -5.61 18.83
CA ASP A 32 3.99 -6.63 18.13
C ASP A 32 3.26 -7.16 16.88
N LEU A 33 1.95 -6.93 16.77
CA LEU A 33 1.17 -7.31 15.60
C LEU A 33 1.53 -6.40 14.42
N LYS A 34 1.99 -7.00 13.32
CA LYS A 34 2.25 -6.28 12.07
C LYS A 34 0.93 -6.03 11.33
N ILE A 35 0.57 -4.76 11.15
CA ILE A 35 -0.66 -4.33 10.47
C ILE A 35 -0.27 -3.74 9.12
N ILE A 36 -0.69 -4.39 8.03
CA ILE A 36 -0.45 -3.91 6.66
C ILE A 36 -1.77 -3.38 6.11
N MET A 37 -1.81 -2.10 5.76
CA MET A 37 -2.97 -1.44 5.18
C MET A 37 -2.89 -1.51 3.66
N ALA A 38 -3.58 -2.47 3.05
CA ALA A 38 -3.71 -2.56 1.60
C ALA A 38 -4.42 -1.34 1.04
N HIS A 39 -3.87 -0.80 -0.05
CA HIS A 39 -4.30 0.41 -0.73
C HIS A 39 -4.13 1.72 0.07
N GLY A 40 -3.51 1.68 1.25
CA GLY A 40 -3.12 2.88 2.01
C GLY A 40 -4.20 3.96 2.11
N GLY A 41 -5.45 3.58 2.41
CA GLY A 41 -6.55 4.54 2.54
C GLY A 41 -7.14 5.09 1.23
N ARG A 42 -6.87 4.45 0.08
CA ARG A 42 -7.27 4.87 -1.28
C ARG A 42 -8.60 5.63 -1.35
N GLY A 43 -8.52 6.87 -1.81
CA GLY A 43 -9.66 7.76 -1.98
C GLY A 43 -9.66 8.80 -0.86
N PRO A 44 -10.49 8.68 0.17
CA PRO A 44 -10.66 9.75 1.15
C PRO A 44 -9.69 9.73 2.34
N TRP A 45 -8.82 8.71 2.49
CA TRP A 45 -8.06 8.51 3.74
C TRP A 45 -6.54 8.35 3.58
N TYR A 46 -5.94 8.97 2.57
CA TYR A 46 -4.49 8.91 2.40
C TYR A 46 -3.75 9.54 3.58
N ASP A 47 -4.23 10.67 4.09
CA ASP A 47 -3.61 11.39 5.20
C ASP A 47 -3.71 10.59 6.51
N GLU A 48 -4.85 9.95 6.78
CA GLU A 48 -5.02 9.06 7.93
C GLU A 48 -4.11 7.82 7.81
N ALA A 49 -4.05 7.18 6.65
CA ALA A 49 -3.13 6.05 6.42
C ALA A 49 -1.68 6.46 6.70
N PHE A 50 -1.27 7.63 6.20
CA PHE A 50 0.10 8.08 6.37
C PHE A 50 0.40 8.51 7.81
N THR A 51 -0.58 9.10 8.49
CA THR A 51 -0.50 9.43 9.92
C THR A 51 -0.29 8.16 10.75
N MET A 52 -1.02 7.08 10.46
CA MET A 52 -0.85 5.78 11.12
C MET A 52 0.57 5.23 10.96
N VAL A 53 1.15 5.31 9.75
CA VAL A 53 2.54 4.90 9.48
C VAL A 53 3.55 5.76 10.25
N ARG A 54 3.30 7.06 10.40
CA ARG A 54 4.16 7.99 11.12
C ARG A 54 4.15 7.74 12.63
N LEU A 55 2.99 7.42 13.20
CA LEU A 55 2.80 7.26 14.65
C LEU A 55 3.15 5.85 15.15
N HIS A 56 2.84 4.81 14.38
CA HIS A 56 2.91 3.43 14.86
C HIS A 56 4.04 2.63 14.24
N LYS A 57 4.93 2.08 15.06
CA LYS A 57 6.09 1.27 14.61
C LYS A 57 5.69 0.00 13.84
N ASN A 58 4.51 -0.52 14.11
CA ASN A 58 3.99 -1.80 13.64
C ASN A 58 2.92 -1.68 12.53
N VAL A 59 2.69 -0.47 12.01
CA VAL A 59 1.78 -0.20 10.89
C VAL A 59 2.56 0.07 9.60
N TYR A 60 2.11 -0.55 8.52
CA TYR A 60 2.74 -0.57 7.20
C TYR A 60 1.68 -0.28 6.13
N ILE A 61 2.10 0.21 4.96
CA ILE A 61 1.22 0.42 3.79
C ILE A 61 1.63 -0.53 2.67
N ASP A 62 0.66 -1.21 2.10
CA ASP A 62 0.80 -1.85 0.79
C ASP A 62 0.26 -0.89 -0.28
N ILE A 63 1.14 -0.46 -1.18
CA ILE A 63 0.83 0.54 -2.24
C ILE A 63 0.05 -0.06 -3.42
N THR A 64 -0.41 -1.29 -3.30
CA THR A 64 -1.19 -1.93 -4.34
C THR A 64 -2.46 -1.16 -4.67
N GLY A 65 -2.84 -1.13 -5.95
CA GLY A 65 -4.00 -0.38 -6.43
C GLY A 65 -3.86 1.15 -6.37
N LEU A 66 -2.68 1.69 -6.02
CA LEU A 66 -2.36 3.12 -6.09
C LEU A 66 -1.61 3.46 -7.39
N PRO A 67 -1.88 4.62 -8.02
CA PRO A 67 -1.13 5.05 -9.20
C PRO A 67 0.34 5.33 -8.83
N PRO A 68 1.31 4.55 -9.36
CA PRO A 68 2.69 4.66 -8.89
C PRO A 68 3.31 6.06 -9.06
N LYS A 69 2.94 6.77 -10.13
CA LYS A 69 3.45 8.12 -10.42
C LYS A 69 3.01 9.16 -9.40
N ASN A 70 1.91 8.91 -8.69
CA ASN A 70 1.32 9.84 -7.73
C ASN A 70 1.77 9.52 -6.29
N LEU A 71 2.60 8.50 -6.07
CA LEU A 71 2.98 8.08 -4.72
C LEU A 71 3.67 9.19 -3.93
N LEU A 72 4.41 10.08 -4.58
CA LEU A 72 5.05 11.24 -3.92
C LEU A 72 4.04 12.35 -3.60
N ASP A 73 2.95 12.45 -4.34
CA ASP A 73 1.87 13.40 -4.02
C ASP A 73 1.00 12.85 -2.86
N ILE A 74 0.73 11.55 -2.90
CA ILE A 74 -0.07 10.84 -1.89
C ILE A 74 0.69 10.71 -0.56
N PHE A 75 1.99 10.40 -0.64
CA PHE A 75 2.87 10.20 0.52
C PHE A 75 4.17 11.01 0.36
N PRO A 76 4.15 12.33 0.64
CA PRO A 76 5.30 13.21 0.41
C PRO A 76 6.60 12.78 1.09
N ASP A 77 6.54 12.16 2.27
CA ASP A 77 7.72 11.66 3.00
C ASP A 77 7.95 10.15 2.83
N ILE A 78 7.45 9.54 1.75
CA ILE A 78 7.57 8.08 1.54
C ILE A 78 9.01 7.60 1.63
N GLU A 79 9.99 8.41 1.19
CA GLU A 79 11.42 8.04 1.28
C GLU A 79 11.88 7.88 2.72
N ARG A 80 11.54 8.83 3.61
CA ARG A 80 11.86 8.76 5.04
C ARG A 80 11.27 7.52 5.70
N PHE A 81 10.08 7.12 5.25
CA PHE A 81 9.36 5.96 5.77
C PHE A 81 9.45 4.74 4.86
N ALA A 82 10.42 4.68 3.93
CA ALA A 82 10.43 3.68 2.87
C ALA A 82 10.39 2.24 3.40
N HIS A 83 10.95 1.99 4.58
CA HIS A 83 10.93 0.70 5.29
C HIS A 83 9.53 0.20 5.72
N LYS A 84 8.50 1.05 5.62
CA LYS A 84 7.11 0.74 5.96
C LYS A 84 6.17 0.57 4.77
N PHE A 85 6.69 0.71 3.55
CA PHE A 85 5.91 0.59 2.32
C PHE A 85 6.25 -0.69 1.58
N ILE A 86 5.25 -1.40 1.08
CA ILE A 86 5.42 -2.67 0.38
C ILE A 86 4.69 -2.60 -0.96
N PHE A 87 5.34 -3.07 -2.02
CA PHE A 87 4.72 -3.25 -3.31
C PHE A 87 3.95 -4.57 -3.41
N GLY A 88 2.68 -4.48 -3.76
CA GLY A 88 1.86 -5.61 -4.20
C GLY A 88 1.16 -5.28 -5.53
N THR A 89 0.88 -6.30 -6.34
CA THR A 89 0.16 -6.11 -7.61
C THR A 89 -1.36 -6.26 -7.49
N ASP A 90 -1.90 -6.81 -6.40
CA ASP A 90 -3.33 -7.13 -6.25
C ASP A 90 -3.91 -7.90 -7.47
N TRP A 91 -3.05 -8.69 -8.13
CA TRP A 91 -3.43 -9.46 -9.31
C TRP A 91 -4.60 -10.39 -8.99
N PRO A 92 -5.65 -10.45 -9.83
CA PRO A 92 -5.74 -9.92 -11.20
C PRO A 92 -6.34 -8.51 -11.34
N PHE A 93 -6.64 -7.82 -10.24
CA PHE A 93 -7.59 -6.72 -10.24
C PHE A 93 -7.13 -5.40 -10.86
N PRO A 94 -5.93 -4.86 -10.59
CA PRO A 94 -5.51 -3.62 -11.24
C PRO A 94 -5.19 -3.83 -12.72
N ALA A 95 -5.02 -5.09 -13.15
CA ALA A 95 -4.94 -5.45 -14.56
C ALA A 95 -6.28 -5.72 -15.23
N PHE A 96 -7.36 -5.70 -14.47
CA PHE A 96 -8.68 -6.03 -14.95
C PHE A 96 -9.24 -4.86 -15.76
N ASN A 97 -9.10 -4.95 -17.08
CA ASN A 97 -9.80 -4.07 -17.99
C ASN A 97 -11.30 -4.41 -17.93
N ILE A 98 -12.08 -3.59 -17.24
CA ILE A 98 -13.54 -3.74 -17.11
C ILE A 98 -14.29 -3.72 -18.45
N ILE A 99 -13.72 -3.11 -19.50
CA ILE A 99 -14.32 -3.09 -20.84
C ILE A 99 -14.12 -4.45 -21.54
N ASN A 100 -12.98 -5.10 -21.31
CA ASN A 100 -12.57 -6.31 -22.04
C ASN A 100 -12.52 -7.57 -21.17
N MET A 101 -12.86 -7.47 -19.88
CA MET A 101 -12.76 -8.51 -18.83
C MET A 101 -11.45 -9.33 -18.85
N THR A 102 -10.32 -8.68 -19.11
CA THR A 102 -9.00 -9.34 -19.17
C THR A 102 -8.03 -8.73 -18.19
N ALA A 103 -7.19 -9.57 -17.58
CA ALA A 103 -6.06 -9.18 -16.75
C ALA A 103 -4.75 -9.42 -17.51
N THR A 104 -3.83 -8.43 -17.58
CA THR A 104 -2.53 -8.60 -18.27
C THR A 104 -1.31 -8.41 -17.36
N ALA A 105 -0.40 -9.41 -17.33
CA ALA A 105 0.84 -9.36 -16.54
C ALA A 105 1.78 -8.18 -16.93
N MET A 106 1.50 -7.55 -18.08
CA MET A 106 2.15 -6.33 -18.55
C MET A 106 2.03 -5.17 -17.54
N GLU A 107 0.98 -5.17 -16.70
CA GLU A 107 0.72 -4.06 -15.78
C GLU A 107 1.60 -4.09 -14.54
N ALA A 108 1.92 -5.27 -14.03
CA ALA A 108 2.91 -5.42 -12.96
C ALA A 108 4.28 -4.85 -13.39
N LYS A 109 4.73 -5.17 -14.61
CA LYS A 109 6.00 -4.65 -15.16
C LYS A 109 5.98 -3.13 -15.29
N LYS A 110 4.87 -2.56 -15.76
CA LYS A 110 4.70 -1.09 -15.87
C LYS A 110 4.71 -0.42 -14.50
N ASN A 111 4.04 -0.98 -13.50
CA ASN A 111 4.04 -0.45 -12.15
C ASN A 111 5.43 -0.47 -11.53
N ILE A 112 6.15 -1.60 -11.64
CA ILE A 112 7.54 -1.71 -11.17
C ILE A 112 8.43 -0.66 -11.86
N ALA A 113 8.32 -0.50 -13.19
CA ALA A 113 9.10 0.49 -13.92
C ALA A 113 8.78 1.93 -13.48
N ALA A 114 7.51 2.24 -13.21
CA ALA A 114 7.11 3.54 -12.70
C ALA A 114 7.65 3.82 -11.29
N ILE A 115 7.63 2.82 -10.40
CA ILE A 115 8.20 2.94 -9.04
C ILE A 115 9.72 3.15 -9.12
N ARG A 116 10.42 2.46 -10.03
CA ARG A 116 11.87 2.64 -10.25
C ARG A 116 12.24 4.05 -10.73
N ASN A 117 11.30 4.77 -11.33
CA ASN A 117 11.49 6.12 -11.85
C ASN A 117 11.03 7.21 -10.87
N LEU A 118 10.61 6.85 -9.65
CA LEU A 118 10.33 7.84 -8.61
C LEU A 118 11.60 8.59 -8.23
N ASN A 119 11.47 9.88 -7.92
CA ASN A 119 12.57 10.73 -7.52
C ASN A 119 12.93 10.53 -6.04
N ILE A 120 13.32 9.31 -5.68
CA ILE A 120 13.79 8.89 -4.35
C ILE A 120 15.01 7.97 -4.51
N SER A 121 15.75 7.71 -3.43
CA SER A 121 16.94 6.86 -3.47
C SER A 121 16.66 5.43 -3.96
N GLN A 122 17.66 4.84 -4.60
CA GLN A 122 17.60 3.43 -5.04
C GLN A 122 17.44 2.46 -3.87
N GLU A 123 17.93 2.82 -2.69
CA GLU A 123 17.71 2.05 -1.46
C GLU A 123 16.23 2.05 -1.06
N ALA A 124 15.56 3.21 -1.09
CA ALA A 124 14.12 3.30 -0.83
C ALA A 124 13.32 2.50 -1.86
N ILE A 125 13.66 2.60 -3.14
CA ILE A 125 13.04 1.82 -4.22
C ILE A 125 13.20 0.30 -3.97
N ALA A 126 14.40 -0.15 -3.62
CA ALA A 126 14.67 -1.57 -3.36
C ALA A 126 13.90 -2.10 -2.14
N LYS A 127 13.80 -1.29 -1.07
CA LYS A 127 12.96 -1.57 0.11
C LYS A 127 11.50 -1.76 -0.29
N ILE A 128 10.93 -0.79 -1.01
CA ILE A 128 9.52 -0.80 -1.42
C ILE A 128 9.19 -1.99 -2.33
N LEU A 129 10.03 -2.24 -3.35
CA LEU A 129 9.76 -3.25 -4.39
C LEU A 129 9.92 -4.70 -3.92
N GLY A 130 10.49 -4.95 -2.74
CA GLY A 130 10.56 -6.31 -2.22
C GLY A 130 11.39 -6.49 -0.95
N GLY A 131 12.33 -5.59 -0.64
CA GLY A 131 13.16 -5.70 0.55
C GLY A 131 12.33 -5.76 1.85
N ASN A 132 11.33 -4.89 1.96
CA ASN A 132 10.45 -4.86 3.13
C ASN A 132 9.52 -6.07 3.19
N ALA A 133 8.97 -6.51 2.06
CA ALA A 133 8.12 -7.70 2.01
C ALA A 133 8.89 -8.93 2.48
N ARG A 134 10.14 -9.08 2.01
CA ARG A 134 11.01 -10.19 2.41
C ARG A 134 11.24 -10.23 3.91
N GLN A 135 11.54 -9.08 4.51
CA GLN A 135 11.74 -8.98 5.96
C GLN A 135 10.45 -9.19 6.75
N LEU A 136 9.34 -8.57 6.34
CA LEU A 136 8.09 -8.56 7.10
C LEU A 136 7.34 -9.89 7.04
N LEU A 137 7.46 -10.60 5.91
CA LEU A 137 6.81 -11.88 5.66
C LEU A 137 7.76 -13.08 5.83
N GLU A 138 8.98 -12.84 6.30
CA GLU A 138 9.99 -13.87 6.56
C GLU A 138 10.25 -14.77 5.34
N LEU A 139 10.33 -14.15 4.15
CA LEU A 139 10.54 -14.86 2.89
C LEU A 139 12.03 -15.21 2.71
N PRO A 140 12.34 -16.36 2.08
CA PRO A 140 13.70 -16.85 1.90
C PRO A 140 14.61 -15.92 1.11
#